data_AF-A0A177WHQ0-F1
#
_entry.id   AF-A0A177WHQ0-F1
#
_cell.length_a   1.000
_cell.length_b   1.000
_cell.length_c   1.000
_cell.angle_alpha   90.00
_cell.angle_beta   90.00
_cell.angle_gamma   90.00
#
_symmetry.space_group_name_H-M   'P 1'
#
loop_
_entity.id
_entity.type
_entity.pdbx_description
1 polymer ?
#
loop_
_entity_poly.entity_id
_entity_poly.type
_entity_poly.pdbx_seq_one_letter_code
_entity_poly.pdbx_strand_id
1 'polypeptide(L)'
;MAKPQAFPTVLSRAMSIITGMYLLTSVVGYAAFGNLTKSPILDNLPHGWTTTASIVIITAHVLLACPLLVTTFSVDIERYLDIDAPEDTVRQRTQRAILRTCLMVGIAFIAMAVPYFSDLMTFLGAVANTMLIFVFPVVFYYKIFGLQGRSITELVFGATIIFIGILGGSIGGYESLMALYRDVMGEGV
;
A
#
# COMPACT_ATOMS: atom_id res chain seq x y z
N MET A 1 -2.14 -10.31 22.05
CA MET A 1 -3.11 -11.42 21.82
C MET A 1 -3.07 -12.36 23.01
N ALA A 2 -4.22 -12.80 23.54
CA ALA A 2 -4.28 -13.64 24.74
C ALA A 2 -3.81 -15.10 24.53
N LYS A 3 -3.83 -15.61 23.28
CA LYS A 3 -3.37 -16.97 22.93
C LYS A 3 -2.52 -16.94 21.64
N PRO A 4 -1.18 -16.90 21.72
CA PRO A 4 -0.31 -16.76 20.56
C PRO A 4 -0.34 -17.97 19.62
N GLN A 5 -0.63 -19.17 20.13
CA GLN A 5 -0.71 -20.40 19.33
C GLN A 5 -1.88 -20.42 18.33
N ALA A 6 -2.91 -19.60 18.56
CA ALA A 6 -4.06 -19.49 17.65
C ALA A 6 -3.78 -18.57 16.45
N PHE A 7 -2.64 -17.87 16.43
CA PHE A 7 -2.29 -16.89 15.40
C PHE A 7 -2.36 -17.43 13.96
N PRO A 8 -1.75 -18.57 13.59
CA PRO A 8 -1.81 -19.06 12.20
C PRO A 8 -3.24 -19.40 11.76
N THR A 9 -4.06 -19.96 12.67
CA THR A 9 -5.46 -20.28 12.39
C THR A 9 -6.31 -19.02 12.18
N VAL A 10 -6.10 -18.00 13.02
CA VAL A 10 -6.80 -16.71 12.88
C VAL A 10 -6.37 -16.02 11.58
N LEU A 11 -5.08 -15.99 11.29
CA LEU A 11 -4.54 -15.39 10.07
C LEU A 11 -5.06 -16.08 8.81
N SER A 12 -5.04 -17.41 8.76
CA SER A 12 -5.55 -18.19 7.63
C SER A 12 -7.05 -17.93 7.39
N ARG A 13 -7.85 -17.90 8.47
CA ARG A 13 -9.28 -17.60 8.37
C ARG A 13 -9.54 -16.17 7.91
N ALA A 14 -8.82 -15.19 8.47
CA ALA A 14 -8.96 -13.79 8.08
C ALA A 14 -8.59 -13.58 6.61
N MET A 15 -7.47 -14.14 6.16
CA MET A 15 -7.04 -14.06 4.75
C MET A 15 -8.06 -14.71 3.82
N SER A 16 -8.57 -15.89 4.17
CA SER A 16 -9.60 -16.57 3.37
C SER A 16 -10.87 -15.74 3.21
N ILE A 17 -11.33 -15.09 4.28
CA ILE A 17 -12.51 -14.22 4.27
C ILE A 17 -12.26 -12.99 3.38
N ILE A 18 -11.13 -12.30 3.56
CA ILE A 18 -10.78 -11.11 2.78
C ILE A 18 -10.65 -11.45 1.29
N THR A 19 -9.96 -12.53 0.95
CA THR A 19 -9.87 -13.01 -0.43
C THR A 19 -11.24 -13.33 -1.01
N GLY A 20 -12.12 -13.98 -0.25
CA GLY A 20 -13.50 -14.25 -0.69
C GLY A 20 -14.28 -12.96 -0.96
N MET A 21 -14.17 -11.96 -0.09
CA MET A 21 -14.80 -10.65 -0.29
C MET A 21 -14.29 -9.96 -1.55
N TYR A 22 -12.97 -9.91 -1.74
CA TYR A 22 -12.36 -9.28 -2.93
C TYR A 22 -12.70 -10.01 -4.22
N LEU A 23 -12.72 -11.34 -4.23
CA LEU A 23 -13.13 -12.11 -5.40
C LEU A 23 -14.59 -11.86 -5.73
N LEU A 24 -15.48 -11.86 -4.74
CA LEU A 24 -16.90 -11.59 -4.96
C LEU A 24 -17.11 -10.20 -5.58
N THR A 25 -16.49 -9.17 -5.01
CA THR A 25 -16.62 -7.81 -5.54
C THR A 25 -16.00 -7.66 -6.93
N SER A 26 -14.87 -8.32 -7.18
CA SER A 26 -14.18 -8.26 -8.48
C SER A 26 -14.96 -8.98 -9.58
N VAL A 27 -15.49 -10.17 -9.30
CA VAL A 27 -16.29 -10.94 -10.25
C VAL A 27 -17.58 -10.22 -10.59
N VAL A 28 -18.31 -9.70 -9.59
CA VAL A 28 -19.54 -8.93 -9.83
C VAL A 28 -19.26 -7.64 -10.58
N GLY A 29 -18.20 -6.91 -10.21
CA GLY A 29 -17.79 -5.68 -10.89
C GLY A 29 -17.45 -5.92 -12.37
N TYR A 30 -16.63 -6.95 -12.65
CA TYR A 30 -16.27 -7.30 -14.02
C TYR A 30 -17.47 -7.85 -14.81
N ALA A 31 -18.36 -8.62 -14.20
CA ALA A 31 -19.58 -9.10 -14.87
C ALA A 31 -20.53 -7.96 -15.26
N ALA A 32 -20.57 -6.87 -14.48
CA ALA A 32 -21.43 -5.72 -14.75
C ALA A 32 -20.88 -4.79 -15.84
N PHE A 33 -19.58 -4.50 -15.84
CA PHE A 33 -18.98 -3.48 -16.72
C PHE A 33 -18.03 -4.04 -17.78
N GLY A 34 -17.63 -5.31 -17.66
CA GLY A 34 -16.68 -5.96 -18.57
C GLY A 34 -15.39 -5.18 -18.72
N ASN A 35 -14.95 -5.00 -19.96
CA ASN A 35 -13.71 -4.28 -20.30
C ASN A 35 -13.81 -2.75 -20.12
N LEU A 36 -14.98 -2.20 -19.79
CA LEU A 36 -15.15 -0.76 -19.55
C LEU A 36 -14.88 -0.37 -18.09
N THR A 37 -14.50 -1.33 -17.24
CA THR A 37 -14.26 -1.12 -15.81
C THR A 37 -13.13 -0.13 -15.56
N LYS A 38 -13.45 1.03 -14.98
CA LYS A 38 -12.50 2.03 -14.48
C LYS A 38 -12.03 1.75 -13.04
N SER A 39 -10.83 2.22 -12.72
CA SER A 39 -10.27 2.28 -11.37
C SER A 39 -10.10 3.75 -10.97
N PRO A 40 -10.82 4.25 -9.95
CA PRO A 40 -11.69 3.52 -9.02
C PRO A 40 -13.04 3.07 -9.61
N ILE A 41 -13.58 1.95 -9.11
CA ILE A 41 -14.83 1.35 -9.61
C ILE A 41 -16.05 2.29 -9.52
N LEU A 42 -16.00 3.25 -8.58
CA LEU A 42 -17.07 4.22 -8.37
C LEU A 42 -17.36 5.07 -9.61
N ASP A 43 -16.37 5.29 -10.48
CA ASP A 43 -16.53 6.07 -11.70
C ASP A 43 -17.33 5.35 -12.79
N ASN A 44 -17.61 4.05 -12.61
CA ASN A 44 -18.48 3.28 -13.51
C ASN A 44 -19.95 3.32 -13.09
N LEU A 45 -20.24 3.72 -11.84
CA LEU A 45 -21.60 3.68 -11.31
C LEU A 45 -22.45 4.82 -11.91
N PRO A 46 -23.71 4.57 -12.27
CA PRO A 46 -24.60 5.62 -12.76
C PRO A 46 -24.85 6.66 -11.66
N HIS A 47 -25.03 7.91 -12.05
CA HIS A 47 -25.35 8.99 -11.12
C HIS A 47 -26.72 8.72 -10.47
N GLY A 48 -26.73 8.56 -9.16
CA GLY A 48 -27.92 8.24 -8.37
C GLY A 48 -27.62 8.32 -6.87
N TRP A 49 -28.66 8.23 -6.04
CA TRP A 49 -28.51 8.40 -4.59
C TRP A 49 -27.62 7.33 -3.95
N THR A 50 -27.63 6.11 -4.46
CA THR A 50 -26.76 5.01 -4.00
C THR A 50 -25.29 5.33 -4.26
N THR A 51 -24.95 5.78 -5.47
CA THR A 51 -23.60 6.17 -5.85
C THR A 51 -23.10 7.34 -5.01
N THR A 52 -23.92 8.38 -4.83
CA THR A 52 -23.58 9.52 -3.97
C THR A 52 -23.34 9.07 -2.53
N ALA A 53 -24.18 8.19 -1.98
CA ALA A 53 -23.97 7.64 -0.64
C ALA A 53 -22.65 6.86 -0.53
N SER A 54 -22.32 6.02 -1.52
CA SER A 54 -21.04 5.29 -1.56
C SER A 54 -19.84 6.23 -1.61
N ILE A 55 -19.88 7.28 -2.42
CA ILE A 55 -18.82 8.30 -2.50
C ILE A 55 -18.65 8.99 -1.15
N VAL A 56 -19.74 9.40 -0.50
CA VAL A 56 -19.69 10.07 0.81
C VAL A 56 -19.09 9.14 1.88
N ILE A 57 -19.51 7.87 1.92
CA ILE A 57 -19.02 6.90 2.90
C ILE A 57 -17.52 6.63 2.71
N ILE A 58 -17.07 6.40 1.47
CA ILE A 58 -15.65 6.16 1.18
C ILE A 58 -14.83 7.42 1.47
N THR A 59 -15.33 8.59 1.11
CA THR A 59 -14.67 9.87 1.41
C THR A 59 -14.53 10.05 2.92
N ALA A 60 -15.59 9.83 3.69
CA ALA A 60 -15.54 9.90 5.15
C ALA A 60 -14.54 8.88 5.74
N HIS A 61 -14.52 7.65 5.22
CA HIS A 61 -13.54 6.64 5.63
C HIS A 61 -12.10 7.10 5.39
N VAL A 62 -11.78 7.61 4.20
CA VAL A 62 -10.43 8.08 3.85
C VAL A 62 -10.04 9.31 4.68
N LEU A 63 -10.96 10.25 4.92
CA LEU A 63 -10.72 11.43 5.76
C LEU A 63 -10.42 11.06 7.22
N LEU A 64 -11.03 9.99 7.73
CA LEU A 64 -10.76 9.49 9.08
C LEU A 64 -9.47 8.65 9.14
N ALA A 65 -9.15 7.91 8.07
CA ALA A 65 -7.95 7.06 8.01
C ALA A 65 -6.66 7.86 7.77
N CYS A 66 -6.71 8.92 6.96
CA CYS A 66 -5.54 9.70 6.56
C CYS A 66 -4.76 10.28 7.76
N PRO A 67 -5.38 10.94 8.76
CA PRO A 67 -4.67 11.44 9.93
C PRO A 67 -3.97 10.34 10.73
N LEU A 68 -4.57 9.14 10.81
CA LEU A 68 -3.98 8.00 11.52
C LEU A 68 -2.69 7.55 10.83
N LEU A 69 -2.75 7.33 9.51
CA LEU A 69 -1.59 6.90 8.71
C LEU A 69 -0.47 7.94 8.72
N VAL A 70 -0.81 9.21 8.52
CA VAL A 70 0.19 10.30 8.52
C VAL A 70 0.79 10.50 9.91
N THR A 71 0.02 10.31 10.98
CA THR A 71 0.57 10.40 12.34
C THR A 71 1.55 9.26 12.62
N THR A 72 1.23 8.02 12.25
CA THR A 72 2.16 6.90 12.36
C THR A 72 3.47 7.19 11.62
N PHE A 73 3.37 7.66 10.37
CA PHE A 73 4.54 8.00 9.57
C PHE A 73 5.34 9.18 10.14
N SER A 74 4.67 10.21 10.65
CA SER A 74 5.30 11.36 11.31
C SER A 74 6.12 10.93 12.51
N VAL A 75 5.58 10.04 13.36
CA VAL A 75 6.28 9.54 14.55
C VAL A 75 7.56 8.78 14.16
N ASP A 76 7.51 7.97 13.10
CA ASP A 76 8.70 7.27 12.61
C ASP A 76 9.77 8.27 12.13
N ILE A 77 9.39 9.33 11.40
CA ILE A 77 10.33 10.38 10.99
C ILE A 77 10.86 11.17 12.21
N GLU A 78 10.01 11.50 13.17
CA GLU A 78 10.40 12.19 14.41
C GLU A 78 11.48 11.40 15.16
N ARG A 79 11.37 10.06 15.19
CA ARG A 79 12.39 9.17 15.77
C ARG A 79 13.69 9.15 14.96
N TYR A 80 13.61 9.11 13.64
CA TYR A 80 14.80 9.16 12.79
C TYR A 80 15.54 10.51 12.91
N LEU A 81 14.82 11.60 13.18
CA LEU A 81 15.38 12.94 13.35
C LEU A 81 15.74 13.29 14.80
N ASP A 82 15.60 12.34 15.73
CA ASP A 82 15.86 12.53 17.18
C ASP A 82 15.05 13.68 17.82
N ILE A 83 13.81 13.88 17.34
CA ILE A 83 12.84 14.88 17.84
C ILE A 83 11.92 14.24 18.92
N ASP A 84 12.11 12.95 19.21
CA ASP A 84 11.34 12.14 20.17
C ASP A 84 11.91 12.25 21.61
N ALA A 85 12.23 13.48 22.04
CA ALA A 85 12.70 13.71 23.41
C ALA A 85 11.51 13.79 24.40
N PRO A 86 11.69 13.36 25.68
CA PRO A 86 10.62 13.34 26.69
C PRO A 86 10.17 14.72 27.18
N GLU A 87 10.93 15.77 26.88
CA GLU A 87 10.66 17.14 27.36
C GLU A 87 9.76 17.89 26.38
N ASP A 88 8.46 18.00 26.70
CA ASP A 88 7.45 18.77 25.95
C ASP A 88 7.75 20.28 25.93
N THR A 89 8.78 20.67 25.18
CA THR A 89 9.12 22.07 24.95
C THR A 89 8.24 22.60 23.82
N VAL A 90 7.79 23.86 23.92
CA VAL A 90 7.02 24.56 22.87
C VAL A 90 7.71 24.43 21.50
N ARG A 91 9.05 24.47 21.46
CA ARG A 91 9.85 24.27 20.24
C ARG A 91 9.61 22.91 19.58
N GLN A 92 9.58 21.82 20.34
CA GLN A 92 9.36 20.47 19.81
C GLN A 92 7.93 20.30 19.31
N ARG A 93 6.94 20.83 20.05
CA ARG A 93 5.54 20.85 19.60
C ARG A 93 5.39 21.58 18.27
N THR A 94 6.08 22.70 18.09
CA THR A 94 6.13 23.43 16.83
C THR A 94 6.84 22.64 15.73
N GLN A 95 7.97 21.99 16.01
CA GLN A 95 8.66 21.14 15.03
C GLN A 95 7.80 19.97 14.55
N ARG A 96 7.09 19.28 15.47
CA ARG A 96 6.14 18.20 15.13
C ARG A 96 4.98 18.73 14.29
N ALA A 97 4.43 19.90 14.63
CA ALA A 97 3.36 20.52 13.86
C ALA A 97 3.83 20.91 12.44
N ILE A 98 5.03 21.48 12.31
CA ILE A 98 5.63 21.81 11.01
C ILE A 98 5.83 20.53 10.19
N LEU A 99 6.43 19.49 10.76
CA LEU A 99 6.66 18.22 10.07
C LEU A 99 5.35 17.63 9.52
N ARG A 100 4.31 17.52 10.37
CA ARG A 100 3.00 16.99 9.96
C ARG A 100 2.35 17.85 8.89
N THR A 101 2.46 19.17 9.00
CA THR A 101 1.92 20.08 7.99
C THR A 101 2.66 19.92 6.66
N CYS A 102 3.99 19.85 6.68
CA CYS A 102 4.81 19.59 5.49
C CYS A 102 4.48 18.24 4.84
N LEU A 103 4.29 17.18 5.63
CA LEU A 103 3.88 15.87 5.13
C LEU A 103 2.51 15.93 4.45
N MET A 104 1.51 16.56 5.08
CA MET A 104 0.18 16.72 4.48
C MET A 104 0.20 17.58 3.21
N VAL A 105 0.97 18.67 3.20
CA VAL A 105 1.15 19.51 2.01
C VAL A 105 1.84 18.71 0.89
N GLY A 106 2.85 17.90 1.21
CA GLY A 106 3.51 17.02 0.24
C GLY A 106 2.57 15.99 -0.36
N ILE A 107 1.74 15.34 0.46
CA ILE A 107 0.71 14.39 -0.01
C ILE A 107 -0.30 15.10 -0.92
N ALA A 108 -0.79 16.28 -0.52
CA ALA A 108 -1.72 17.07 -1.32
C ALA A 108 -1.11 17.52 -2.65
N PHE A 109 0.18 17.89 -2.66
CA PHE A 109 0.90 18.24 -3.87
C PHE A 109 1.00 17.06 -4.84
N ILE A 110 1.36 15.87 -4.35
CA ILE A 110 1.41 14.65 -5.17
C ILE A 110 0.02 14.34 -5.74
N ALA A 111 -1.03 14.45 -4.92
CA ALA A 111 -2.40 14.21 -5.35
C ALA A 111 -2.87 15.17 -6.46
N MET A 112 -2.40 16.43 -6.44
CA MET A 112 -2.69 17.39 -7.51
C MET A 112 -1.84 17.17 -8.76
N ALA A 113 -0.58 16.76 -8.59
CA ALA A 113 0.35 16.56 -9.71
C ALA A 113 0.06 15.29 -10.51
N VAL A 114 -0.47 14.25 -9.87
CA VAL A 114 -0.70 12.93 -10.47
C VAL A 114 -2.15 12.50 -10.24
N PRO A 115 -3.10 12.91 -11.09
CA PRO A 115 -4.52 12.54 -10.97
C PRO A 115 -4.82 11.10 -11.45
N TYR A 116 -3.79 10.32 -11.82
CA TYR A 116 -3.90 8.95 -12.32
C TYR A 116 -3.83 7.94 -11.18
N PHE A 117 -4.97 7.75 -10.49
CA PHE A 117 -5.05 6.88 -9.32
C PHE A 117 -4.67 5.42 -9.63
N SER A 118 -5.12 4.88 -10.77
CA SER A 118 -4.88 3.49 -11.16
C SER A 118 -3.39 3.19 -11.34
N ASP A 119 -2.68 4.05 -12.08
CA ASP A 119 -1.26 3.84 -12.42
C ASP A 119 -0.38 4.05 -11.20
N LEU A 120 -0.69 5.04 -10.37
CA LEU A 120 -0.01 5.27 -9.10
C LEU A 120 -0.15 4.05 -8.16
N MET A 121 -1.36 3.51 -8.02
CA MET A 121 -1.61 2.35 -7.16
C MET A 121 -0.96 1.07 -7.72
N THR A 122 -0.95 0.89 -9.04
CA THR A 122 -0.24 -0.23 -9.69
C THR A 122 1.26 -0.12 -9.48
N PHE A 123 1.84 1.07 -9.62
CA PHE A 123 3.25 1.32 -9.33
C PHE A 123 3.61 1.03 -7.87
N LEU A 124 2.85 1.59 -6.92
CA LEU A 124 3.05 1.34 -5.49
C LEU A 124 2.92 -0.14 -5.14
N GLY A 125 1.96 -0.85 -5.74
CA GLY A 125 1.81 -2.29 -5.59
C GLY A 125 2.99 -3.07 -6.16
N ALA A 126 3.42 -2.75 -7.38
CA ALA A 126 4.51 -3.45 -8.04
C ALA A 126 5.84 -3.29 -7.30
N VAL A 127 6.15 -2.09 -6.81
CA VAL A 127 7.42 -1.82 -6.13
C VAL A 127 7.34 -2.13 -4.64
N ALA A 128 6.49 -1.41 -3.89
CA ALA A 128 6.51 -1.47 -2.43
C ALA A 128 5.94 -2.81 -1.92
N ASN A 129 4.77 -3.23 -2.42
CA ASN A 129 4.11 -4.43 -1.92
C ASN A 129 4.87 -5.71 -2.32
N THR A 130 5.41 -5.78 -3.53
CA THR A 130 6.25 -6.92 -3.94
C THR A 130 7.50 -7.05 -3.07
N MET A 131 8.18 -5.94 -2.74
CA MET A 131 9.33 -5.97 -1.83
C MET A 131 8.94 -6.41 -0.42
N LEU A 132 7.84 -5.87 0.12
CA LEU A 132 7.36 -6.17 1.46
C LEU A 132 6.88 -7.62 1.64
N ILE A 133 6.27 -8.21 0.61
CA ILE A 133 5.69 -9.56 0.68
C ILE A 133 6.70 -10.64 0.31
N PHE A 134 7.52 -10.44 -0.72
CA PHE A 134 8.40 -11.50 -1.23
C PHE A 134 9.84 -11.34 -0.74
N VAL A 135 10.42 -10.14 -0.83
CA VAL A 135 11.86 -9.95 -0.61
C VAL A 135 12.19 -9.82 0.87
N PHE A 136 11.58 -8.87 1.57
CA PHE A 136 11.92 -8.57 2.96
C PHE A 136 11.71 -9.74 3.92
N PRO A 137 10.61 -10.52 3.87
CA PRO A 137 10.42 -11.63 4.80
C PRO A 137 11.50 -12.70 4.67
N VAL A 138 11.91 -13.03 3.44
CA VAL A 138 12.97 -14.02 3.17
C VAL A 138 14.34 -13.49 3.61
N VAL A 139 14.65 -12.22 3.30
CA VAL A 139 15.91 -11.59 3.71
C VAL A 139 16.01 -11.52 5.24
N PHE A 140 14.94 -11.11 5.92
CA PHE A 140 14.91 -11.07 7.39
C PHE A 140 14.98 -12.46 8.00
N TYR A 141 14.32 -13.45 7.40
CA TYR A 141 14.42 -14.84 7.83
C TYR A 141 15.86 -15.36 7.79
N TYR A 142 16.58 -15.12 6.69
CA TYR A 142 17.99 -15.52 6.59
C TYR A 142 18.91 -14.71 7.48
N LYS A 143 18.63 -13.41 7.70
CA LYS A 143 19.42 -12.55 8.59
C LYS A 143 19.29 -12.96 10.06
N ILE A 144 18.11 -13.38 10.50
CA ILE A 144 17.85 -13.76 11.90
C ILE A 144 18.34 -15.17 12.20
N PHE A 145 18.05 -16.13 11.32
CA PHE A 145 18.31 -17.56 11.60
C PHE A 145 19.62 -18.07 10.99
N GLY A 146 20.31 -17.27 10.18
CA GLY A 146 21.54 -17.66 9.52
C GLY A 146 21.35 -18.67 8.36
N LEU A 147 22.42 -18.83 7.58
CA LEU A 147 22.47 -19.67 6.38
C LEU A 147 23.18 -21.02 6.61
N GLN A 148 23.88 -21.18 7.74
CA GLN A 148 24.71 -22.36 8.00
C GLN A 148 23.85 -23.54 8.48
N GLY A 149 24.00 -24.69 7.82
CA GLY A 149 23.33 -25.96 8.19
C GLY A 149 21.93 -26.17 7.61
N ARG A 150 21.47 -25.31 6.69
CA ARG A 150 20.15 -25.46 6.04
C ARG A 150 20.17 -26.42 4.86
N SER A 151 19.01 -27.03 4.60
CA SER A 151 18.81 -27.84 3.41
C SER A 151 18.94 -26.98 2.15
N ILE A 152 19.58 -27.51 1.11
CA ILE A 152 19.73 -26.84 -0.18
C ILE A 152 18.35 -26.46 -0.75
N THR A 153 17.32 -27.27 -0.48
CA THR A 153 15.94 -27.03 -0.89
C THR A 153 15.34 -25.75 -0.29
N GLU A 154 15.58 -25.46 1.00
CA GLU A 154 15.12 -24.22 1.62
C GLU A 154 15.79 -23.00 1.00
N LEU A 155 17.11 -23.09 0.79
CA LEU A 155 17.89 -22.01 0.18
C LEU A 155 17.41 -21.70 -1.25
N VAL A 156 17.23 -22.75 -2.07
CA VAL A 156 16.72 -22.62 -3.43
C VAL A 156 15.30 -22.04 -3.44
N PHE A 157 14.43 -22.48 -2.54
CA PHE A 157 13.06 -21.96 -2.46
C PHE A 157 13.04 -20.47 -2.11
N GLY A 158 13.76 -20.04 -1.08
CA GLY A 158 13.82 -18.62 -0.74
C GLY A 158 14.53 -17.77 -1.80
N ALA A 159 15.57 -18.29 -2.46
CA ALA A 159 16.22 -17.60 -3.59
C ALA A 159 15.24 -17.42 -4.77
N THR A 160 14.40 -18.43 -5.03
CA THR A 160 13.36 -18.35 -6.07
C THR A 160 12.32 -17.29 -5.73
N ILE A 161 11.88 -17.22 -4.47
CA ILE A 161 10.94 -16.17 -4.01
C ILE A 161 11.52 -14.78 -4.22
N ILE A 162 12.78 -14.56 -3.81
CA ILE A 162 13.46 -13.28 -4.00
C ILE A 162 13.57 -12.94 -5.50
N PHE A 163 13.96 -13.91 -6.32
CA PHE A 163 14.09 -13.74 -7.76
C PHE A 163 12.76 -13.34 -8.40
N ILE A 164 11.67 -14.03 -8.08
CA ILE A 164 10.32 -13.69 -8.56
C ILE A 164 9.92 -12.29 -8.09
N GLY A 165 10.17 -11.96 -6.83
CA GLY A 165 9.86 -10.64 -6.29
C GLY A 165 10.62 -9.51 -6.98
N ILE A 166 11.93 -9.68 -7.21
CA ILE A 166 12.75 -8.68 -7.92
C ILE A 166 12.30 -8.56 -9.38
N LEU A 167 12.11 -9.67 -10.09
CA LEU A 167 11.67 -9.63 -11.48
C LEU A 167 10.28 -9.01 -11.62
N GLY A 168 9.31 -9.49 -10.86
CA GLY A 168 7.94 -9.00 -10.92
C GLY A 168 7.84 -7.54 -10.52
N GLY A 169 8.56 -7.12 -9.48
CA GLY A 169 8.57 -5.72 -9.06
C GLY A 169 9.31 -4.79 -10.03
N SER A 170 10.38 -5.27 -10.68
CA SER A 170 11.10 -4.47 -11.69
C SER A 170 10.27 -4.30 -12.95
N ILE A 171 9.69 -5.39 -13.47
CA ILE A 171 8.87 -5.37 -14.69
C ILE A 171 7.61 -4.53 -14.45
N GLY A 172 6.84 -4.88 -13.42
CA GLY A 172 5.60 -4.16 -13.11
C GLY A 172 5.85 -2.69 -12.72
N GLY A 173 6.95 -2.42 -12.02
CA GLY A 173 7.37 -1.06 -11.67
C GLY A 173 7.74 -0.25 -12.91
N TYR A 174 8.49 -0.82 -13.85
CA TYR A 174 8.85 -0.17 -15.11
C TYR A 174 7.62 0.11 -15.98
N GLU A 175 6.74 -0.89 -16.15
CA GLU A 175 5.52 -0.75 -16.95
C GLU A 175 4.60 0.32 -16.36
N SER A 176 4.35 0.29 -15.06
CA SER A 176 3.46 1.26 -14.39
C SER A 176 4.07 2.66 -14.39
N LEU A 177 5.39 2.79 -14.21
CA LEU A 177 6.08 4.07 -14.26
C LEU A 177 6.03 4.68 -15.67
N MET A 178 6.20 3.86 -16.70
CA MET A 178 6.11 4.31 -18.09
C MET A 178 4.68 4.71 -18.45
N ALA A 179 3.68 3.96 -18.01
CA ALA A 179 2.27 4.33 -18.16
C ALA A 179 1.99 5.69 -17.51
N LEU A 180 2.40 5.85 -16.25
CA LEU A 180 2.26 7.11 -15.51
C LEU A 180 2.98 8.28 -16.19
N TYR A 181 4.18 8.07 -16.72
CA TYR A 181 4.93 9.09 -17.44
C TYR A 181 4.21 9.52 -18.72
N ARG A 182 3.70 8.56 -19.50
CA ARG A 182 2.97 8.81 -20.74
C ARG A 182 1.69 9.61 -20.49
N ASP A 183 0.97 9.27 -19.43
CA ASP A 183 -0.26 9.93 -19.04
C ASP A 183 0.01 11.38 -18.60
N VAL A 184 1.06 11.60 -17.80
CA VAL A 184 1.49 12.95 -17.38
C VAL A 184 1.95 13.82 -18.56
N MET A 185 2.61 13.25 -19.56
CA MET A 185 3.10 13.97 -20.74
C MET A 185 2.02 14.20 -21.81
N GLY A 186 0.80 13.70 -21.63
CA GLY A 186 -0.31 13.88 -22.58
C GLY A 186 -0.17 13.08 -23.86
N GLU A 187 0.65 12.02 -23.86
CA GLU A 187 0.80 11.09 -24.99
C GLU A 187 -0.19 9.91 -24.93
N GLY A 188 -1.09 9.89 -23.94
CA GLY A 188 -2.19 8.94 -23.83
C GLY A 188 -3.35 9.30 -24.76
N VAL A 189 -3.43 8.63 -25.92
CA VAL A 189 -4.64 8.54 -26.75
C VAL A 189 -5.45 7.32 -26.32
#